data_AF-A0A851UPN0-F1
#
_entry.id   AF-A0A851UPN0-F1
#
_cell.length_a   1.000
_cell.length_b   1.000
_cell.length_c   1.000
_cell.angle_alpha   90.00
_cell.angle_beta   90.00
_cell.angle_gamma   90.00
#
_symmetry.space_group_name_H-M   'P 1'
#
loop_
_entity.id
_entity.type
_entity.pdbx_description
1 polymer ?
#
loop_
_entity_poly.entity_id
_entity_poly.type
_entity_poly.pdbx_seq_one_letter_code
_entity_poly.pdbx_strand_id
1 'polypeptide(L)'
;QLKQLGHSVDKVEFIVMGGTFMALPEDYRDYFIRNLHDALSGHTSNNVAEAVRYSERSLTKCVGITIETRPDYCLRHHLSSMLAYGCTRLEIGVQSVYEDVARDTNRGHTVKAVCESFHMAKDAGFKVVAHMMPDLPNMGLERDMDQFYEFFENPAFRPDGMKLYPTLVIRGTGLYELWKTGRYRSYPPSTLVDLVARILALVPPWTRVYRVQSERFIPAALPWGLDSGIVCTFPCSDHLLAFSFPFLPQCRDVRTREVGIQEIHHKVSPYQVELIRRDYVANGGWETFLSYEDPEQDILVGLLRLRKTSPESFRPELKGGVSIVRELHVYGSVVPVSSRDPSKFQHQGFGMLLMEEAERIAKEEHGAQKIAVISGVGTRNYYRKIGYKLEGPYMVKMLE
;
A
#
# COMPACT_ATOMS: atom_id res chain seq x y z
N GLN A 1 -5.39 -21.59 12.93
CA GLN A 1 -6.64 -20.88 12.57
C GLN A 1 -6.87 -20.79 11.06
N LEU A 2 -6.16 -19.96 10.29
CA LEU A 2 -6.43 -19.81 8.84
C LEU A 2 -6.38 -21.14 8.05
N LYS A 3 -5.40 -22.00 8.33
CA LYS A 3 -5.35 -23.37 7.77
C LYS A 3 -6.57 -24.22 8.12
N GLN A 4 -7.13 -24.06 9.33
CA GLN A 4 -8.31 -24.81 9.79
C GLN A 4 -9.59 -24.32 9.10
N LEU A 5 -9.62 -23.06 8.67
CA LEU A 5 -10.71 -22.49 7.86
C LEU A 5 -10.59 -22.84 6.37
N GLY A 6 -9.55 -23.60 5.97
CA GLY A 6 -9.34 -24.04 4.58
C GLY A 6 -8.62 -23.03 3.68
N HIS A 7 -8.10 -21.93 4.22
CA HIS A 7 -7.30 -20.98 3.44
C HIS A 7 -5.90 -21.54 3.15
N SER A 8 -5.40 -21.33 1.92
CA SER A 8 -3.97 -21.52 1.61
C SER A 8 -3.16 -20.47 2.36
N VAL A 9 -2.07 -20.90 2.97
CA VAL A 9 -1.15 -20.03 3.72
C VAL A 9 0.29 -20.20 3.25
N ASP A 10 0.50 -20.64 2.02
CA ASP A 10 1.84 -20.82 1.45
C ASP A 10 2.59 -19.48 1.33
N LYS A 11 1.85 -18.38 1.16
CA LYS A 11 2.34 -17.02 1.04
C LYS A 11 1.68 -16.16 2.12
N VAL A 12 2.49 -15.50 2.95
CA VAL A 12 2.02 -14.69 4.08
C VAL A 12 2.58 -13.28 3.96
N GLU A 13 1.70 -12.29 4.11
CA GLU A 13 2.08 -10.89 4.32
C GLU A 13 1.84 -10.54 5.80
N PHE A 14 2.86 -10.02 6.47
CA PHE A 14 2.71 -9.52 7.84
C PHE A 14 2.35 -8.04 7.83
N ILE A 15 1.51 -7.62 8.79
CA ILE A 15 1.19 -6.22 9.03
C ILE A 15 1.46 -5.91 10.50
N VAL A 16 2.47 -5.08 10.74
CA VAL A 16 2.83 -4.57 12.08
C VAL A 16 2.04 -3.30 12.33
N MET A 17 0.98 -3.42 13.12
CA MET A 17 0.07 -2.32 13.45
C MET A 17 0.52 -1.57 14.70
N GLY A 18 0.19 -0.27 14.76
CA GLY A 18 0.34 0.54 15.99
C GLY A 18 1.00 1.90 15.80
N GLY A 19 1.62 2.17 14.65
CA GLY A 19 2.14 3.49 14.28
C GLY A 19 3.38 3.97 15.06
N THR A 20 3.74 3.31 16.17
CA THR A 20 4.89 3.67 17.04
C THR A 20 5.93 2.56 17.14
N PHE A 21 5.84 1.51 16.33
CA PHE A 21 6.79 0.38 16.36
C PHE A 21 8.24 0.86 16.26
N MET A 22 8.50 1.85 15.41
CA MET A 22 9.85 2.40 15.20
C MET A 22 10.36 3.29 16.34
N ALA A 23 9.48 3.72 17.24
CA ALA A 23 9.87 4.45 18.46
C ALA A 23 10.34 3.50 19.57
N LEU A 24 10.12 2.19 19.44
CA LEU A 24 10.51 1.21 20.44
C LEU A 24 12.02 0.93 20.40
N PRO A 25 12.61 0.47 21.53
CA PRO A 25 14.02 0.10 21.58
C PRO A 25 14.42 -0.91 20.51
N GLU A 26 15.66 -0.82 20.02
CA GLU A 26 16.18 -1.70 18.95
C GLU A 26 16.11 -3.17 19.32
N ASP A 27 16.43 -3.54 20.56
CA ASP A 27 16.38 -4.92 21.04
C ASP A 27 14.97 -5.52 20.96
N TYR A 28 13.94 -4.70 21.25
CA TYR A 28 12.56 -5.14 21.14
C TYR A 28 12.15 -5.30 19.67
N ARG A 29 12.55 -4.37 18.80
CA ARG A 29 12.25 -4.45 17.37
C ARG A 29 12.92 -5.65 16.72
N ASP A 30 14.18 -5.93 17.06
CA ASP A 30 14.90 -7.12 16.60
C ASP A 30 14.18 -8.39 17.08
N TYR A 31 13.91 -8.51 18.38
CA TYR A 31 13.18 -9.65 18.97
C TYR A 31 11.84 -9.89 18.27
N PHE A 32 11.05 -8.83 18.06
CA PHE A 32 9.72 -8.93 17.47
C PHE A 32 9.78 -9.42 16.01
N ILE A 33 10.61 -8.80 15.17
CA ILE A 33 10.74 -9.16 13.74
C ILE A 33 11.36 -10.55 13.58
N ARG A 34 12.37 -10.88 14.39
CA ARG A 34 13.01 -12.19 14.38
C ARG A 34 11.98 -13.30 14.65
N ASN A 35 11.15 -13.13 15.67
CA ASN A 35 10.10 -14.09 16.00
C ASN A 35 9.04 -14.24 14.90
N LEU A 36 8.75 -13.18 14.13
CA LEU A 36 7.84 -13.28 12.97
C LEU A 36 8.43 -14.20 11.87
N HIS A 37 9.71 -14.05 11.56
CA HIS A 37 10.40 -14.90 10.59
C HIS A 37 10.59 -16.33 11.09
N ASP A 38 10.93 -16.48 12.37
CA ASP A 38 11.10 -17.76 13.04
C ASP A 38 9.79 -18.55 13.10
N ALA A 39 8.65 -17.88 13.34
CA ALA A 39 7.33 -18.52 13.30
C ALA A 39 6.99 -19.14 11.94
N LEU A 40 7.51 -18.58 10.84
CA LEU A 40 7.33 -19.16 9.50
C LEU A 40 8.36 -20.23 9.19
N SER A 41 9.61 -20.08 9.65
CA SER A 41 10.69 -21.00 9.31
C SER A 41 10.76 -22.24 10.23
N GLY A 42 10.23 -22.13 11.45
CA GLY A 42 10.38 -23.13 12.51
C GLY A 42 11.77 -23.14 13.16
N HIS A 43 12.66 -22.22 12.79
CA HIS A 43 13.99 -22.05 13.37
C HIS A 43 13.94 -21.09 14.57
N THR A 44 14.91 -21.16 15.47
CA THR A 44 15.11 -20.18 16.55
C THR A 44 16.41 -19.41 16.28
N SER A 45 16.28 -18.16 15.86
CA SER A 45 17.41 -17.35 15.43
C SER A 45 17.91 -16.43 16.55
N ASN A 46 19.15 -15.96 16.46
CA ASN A 46 19.73 -15.04 17.44
C ASN A 46 19.54 -13.56 17.08
N ASN A 47 19.46 -13.25 15.78
CA ASN A 47 19.24 -11.90 15.27
C ASN A 47 18.32 -11.92 14.03
N VAL A 48 17.82 -10.75 13.62
CA VAL A 48 16.95 -10.65 12.44
C VAL A 48 17.64 -11.10 11.15
N ALA A 49 18.93 -10.81 10.96
CA ALA A 49 19.63 -11.17 9.74
C ALA A 49 19.67 -12.70 9.51
N GLU A 50 19.89 -13.46 10.58
CA GLU A 50 19.80 -14.92 10.59
C GLU A 50 18.37 -15.38 10.28
N ALA A 51 17.36 -14.82 10.97
CA ALA A 51 15.96 -15.20 10.76
C ALA A 51 15.50 -14.95 9.32
N VAL A 52 15.89 -13.82 8.72
CA VAL A 52 15.61 -13.51 7.30
C VAL A 52 16.23 -14.56 6.37
N ARG A 53 17.48 -14.98 6.64
CA ARG A 53 18.17 -15.99 5.82
C ARG A 53 17.49 -17.36 5.88
N TYR A 54 17.02 -17.78 7.05
CA TYR A 54 16.27 -19.03 7.20
C TYR A 54 14.84 -18.93 6.64
N SER A 55 14.17 -17.79 6.84
CA SER A 55 12.82 -17.53 6.34
C SER A 55 12.73 -17.62 4.81
N GLU A 56 13.79 -17.22 4.09
CA GLU A 56 13.89 -17.37 2.64
C GLU A 56 13.75 -18.83 2.17
N ARG A 57 14.22 -19.79 2.97
CA ARG A 57 14.17 -21.23 2.70
C ARG A 57 12.91 -21.92 3.25
N SER A 58 12.10 -21.22 4.05
CA SER A 58 10.87 -21.80 4.62
C SER A 58 9.90 -22.29 3.55
N LEU A 59 9.11 -23.31 3.86
CA LEU A 59 7.98 -23.72 3.03
C LEU A 59 6.92 -22.61 2.93
N THR A 60 6.65 -21.93 4.05
CA THR A 60 5.74 -20.78 4.09
C THR A 60 6.51 -19.49 3.85
N LYS A 61 6.21 -18.81 2.75
CA LYS A 61 6.97 -17.66 2.28
C LYS A 61 6.41 -16.35 2.82
N CYS A 62 7.26 -15.56 3.49
CA CYS A 62 6.96 -14.16 3.77
C CYS A 62 7.09 -13.34 2.48
N VAL A 63 5.96 -12.96 1.87
CA VAL A 63 5.95 -12.20 0.61
C VAL A 63 6.08 -10.69 0.82
N GLY A 64 5.84 -10.22 2.03
CA GLY A 64 6.00 -8.81 2.41
C GLY A 64 5.77 -8.58 3.89
N ILE A 65 6.35 -7.50 4.39
CA ILE A 65 6.05 -6.97 5.72
C ILE A 65 5.63 -5.52 5.54
N THR A 66 4.47 -5.19 6.09
CA THR A 66 3.94 -3.85 6.18
C THR A 66 4.19 -3.29 7.58
N ILE A 67 4.79 -2.11 7.68
CA ILE A 67 4.98 -1.43 8.97
C ILE A 67 4.22 -0.11 8.97
N GLU A 68 3.32 0.04 9.95
CA GLU A 68 2.64 1.29 10.21
C GLU A 68 3.53 2.21 11.06
N THR A 69 3.67 3.47 10.65
CA THR A 69 4.52 4.43 11.33
C THR A 69 3.98 5.85 11.22
N ARG A 70 4.50 6.73 12.08
CA ARG A 70 4.37 8.18 11.93
C ARG A 70 5.45 8.71 10.99
N PRO A 71 5.20 9.82 10.27
CA PRO A 71 6.18 10.43 9.38
C PRO A 71 7.49 10.81 10.10
N ASP A 72 7.43 11.21 11.38
CA ASP A 72 8.62 11.56 12.17
C ASP A 72 9.58 10.38 12.39
N TYR A 73 9.06 9.15 12.34
CA TYR A 73 9.85 7.92 12.47
C TYR A 73 10.20 7.29 11.11
N CYS A 74 10.26 8.11 10.04
CA CYS A 74 10.67 7.70 8.69
C CYS A 74 12.01 8.31 8.25
N LEU A 75 12.89 8.61 9.21
CA LEU A 75 14.26 9.07 8.94
C LEU A 75 15.12 7.98 8.28
N ARG A 76 16.26 8.38 7.70
CA ARG A 76 17.17 7.48 6.95
C ARG A 76 17.59 6.22 7.69
N HIS A 77 17.86 6.33 9.00
CA HIS A 77 18.24 5.17 9.82
C HIS A 77 17.04 4.23 10.05
N HIS A 78 15.85 4.77 10.33
CA HIS A 78 14.61 4.01 10.45
C HIS A 78 14.29 3.22 9.17
N LEU A 79 14.36 3.88 8.00
CA LEU A 79 14.14 3.24 6.70
C LEU A 79 15.16 2.13 6.44
N SER A 80 16.42 2.33 6.84
CA SER A 80 17.46 1.30 6.72
C SER A 80 17.18 0.08 7.60
N SER A 81 16.71 0.28 8.82
CA SER A 81 16.28 -0.81 9.70
C SER A 81 15.08 -1.56 9.12
N MET A 82 14.09 -0.85 8.58
CA MET A 82 12.92 -1.47 7.94
C MET A 82 13.30 -2.34 6.73
N LEU A 83 14.24 -1.89 5.89
CA LEU A 83 14.77 -2.70 4.79
C LEU A 83 15.46 -3.97 5.31
N ALA A 84 16.24 -3.86 6.39
CA ALA A 84 16.91 -5.01 7.01
C ALA A 84 15.90 -6.02 7.59
N TYR A 85 14.77 -5.54 8.09
CA TYR A 85 13.65 -6.38 8.55
C TYR A 85 12.91 -7.08 7.41
N GLY A 86 13.19 -6.76 6.14
CA GLY A 86 12.45 -7.30 4.99
C GLY A 86 11.10 -6.61 4.75
N CYS A 87 10.93 -5.38 5.25
CA CYS A 87 9.77 -4.55 4.96
C CYS A 87 9.73 -4.15 3.49
N THR A 88 8.54 -4.23 2.90
CA THR A 88 8.29 -3.87 1.50
C THR A 88 7.29 -2.73 1.36
N ARG A 89 6.42 -2.55 2.37
CA ARG A 89 5.36 -1.53 2.39
C ARG A 89 5.38 -0.73 3.67
N LEU A 90 5.30 0.58 3.55
CA LEU A 90 5.17 1.51 4.65
C LEU A 90 3.79 2.14 4.63
N GLU A 91 3.18 2.22 5.81
CA GLU A 91 1.95 2.98 5.97
C GLU A 91 2.19 4.17 6.88
N ILE A 92 1.87 5.36 6.37
CA ILE A 92 2.17 6.62 7.03
C ILE A 92 0.86 7.29 7.39
N GLY A 93 0.73 7.61 8.68
CA GLY A 93 -0.44 8.29 9.22
C GLY A 93 -0.47 9.78 8.88
N VAL A 94 -0.85 10.15 7.65
CA VAL A 94 -0.95 11.55 7.16
C VAL A 94 -2.16 12.27 7.76
N GLN A 95 -3.33 11.64 7.66
CA GLN A 95 -4.65 12.11 8.09
C GLN A 95 -5.18 13.33 7.33
N SER A 96 -4.41 14.42 7.29
CA SER A 96 -4.73 15.71 6.67
C SER A 96 -3.54 16.24 5.87
N VAL A 97 -3.82 16.95 4.77
CA VAL A 97 -2.81 17.73 4.02
C VAL A 97 -2.64 19.15 4.56
N TYR A 98 -3.44 19.55 5.54
CA TYR A 98 -3.41 20.90 6.11
C TYR A 98 -2.68 20.96 7.46
N GLU A 99 -1.75 21.91 7.57
CA GLU A 99 -0.94 22.13 8.79
C GLU A 99 -1.77 22.66 9.97
N ASP A 100 -2.82 23.45 9.74
CA ASP A 100 -3.72 23.95 10.79
C ASP A 100 -4.45 22.78 11.47
N VAL A 101 -4.99 21.84 10.70
CA VAL A 101 -5.66 20.64 11.21
C VAL A 101 -4.68 19.76 11.99
N ALA A 102 -3.47 19.55 11.47
CA ALA A 102 -2.43 18.76 12.16
C ALA A 102 -2.04 19.38 13.53
N ARG A 103 -1.99 20.71 13.60
CA ARG A 103 -1.72 21.46 14.84
C ARG A 103 -2.90 21.40 15.81
N ASP A 104 -4.11 21.67 15.33
CA ASP A 104 -5.32 21.74 16.16
C ASP A 104 -5.68 20.38 16.76
N THR A 105 -5.39 19.29 16.05
CA THR A 105 -5.56 17.92 16.53
C THR A 105 -4.38 17.41 17.38
N ASN A 106 -3.38 18.25 17.63
CA ASN A 106 -2.14 17.94 18.35
C ASN A 106 -1.49 16.63 17.86
N ARG A 107 -1.33 16.52 16.53
CA ARG A 107 -0.90 15.26 15.91
C ARG A 107 0.59 14.97 16.11
N GLY A 108 1.39 16.02 16.33
CA GLY A 108 2.81 15.93 16.65
C GLY A 108 3.72 15.72 15.45
N HIS A 109 3.25 15.95 14.23
CA HIS A 109 4.05 16.02 13.00
C HIS A 109 3.57 17.16 12.10
N THR A 110 4.37 17.51 11.10
CA THR A 110 4.04 18.50 10.06
C THR A 110 3.76 17.81 8.73
N VAL A 111 2.99 18.47 7.86
CA VAL A 111 2.73 18.02 6.49
C VAL A 111 4.04 18.02 5.68
N LYS A 112 4.95 18.95 5.98
CA LYS A 112 6.30 18.94 5.40
C LYS A 112 7.05 17.63 5.71
N ALA A 113 7.03 17.18 6.96
CA ALA A 113 7.65 15.91 7.36
C ALA A 113 7.03 14.71 6.64
N VAL A 114 5.71 14.74 6.37
CA VAL A 114 5.04 13.74 5.53
C VAL A 114 5.62 13.72 4.12
N CYS A 115 5.72 14.87 3.46
CA CYS A 115 6.25 14.97 2.10
C CYS A 115 7.70 14.47 1.99
N GLU A 116 8.54 14.82 2.98
CA GLU A 116 9.93 14.35 3.07
C GLU A 116 10.00 12.84 3.32
N SER A 117 9.14 12.31 4.19
CA SER A 117 9.06 10.86 4.44
C SER A 117 8.63 10.07 3.20
N PHE A 118 7.71 10.60 2.41
CA PHE A 118 7.27 9.98 1.15
C PHE A 118 8.40 9.97 0.13
N HIS A 119 9.13 11.09 0.01
CA HIS A 119 10.28 11.17 -0.87
C HIS A 119 11.33 10.12 -0.53
N MET A 120 11.78 10.08 0.73
CA MET A 120 12.80 9.12 1.19
C MET A 120 12.33 7.67 1.07
N ALA A 121 11.05 7.39 1.37
CA ALA A 121 10.49 6.05 1.25
C ALA A 121 10.42 5.55 -0.20
N LYS A 122 9.96 6.41 -1.12
CA LYS A 122 9.89 6.07 -2.55
C LYS A 122 11.27 5.87 -3.16
N ASP A 123 12.23 6.71 -2.81
CA ASP A 123 13.62 6.59 -3.28
C ASP A 123 14.38 5.40 -2.66
N ALA A 124 13.95 4.92 -1.50
CA ALA A 124 14.39 3.64 -0.95
C ALA A 124 13.63 2.43 -1.54
N GLY A 125 12.66 2.67 -2.43
CA GLY A 125 11.91 1.65 -3.15
C GLY A 125 10.64 1.17 -2.47
N PHE A 126 10.31 1.61 -1.25
CA PHE A 126 9.12 1.14 -0.54
C PHE A 126 7.82 1.47 -1.27
N LYS A 127 6.83 0.60 -1.13
CA LYS A 127 5.44 0.96 -1.42
C LYS A 127 4.90 1.85 -0.31
N VAL A 128 4.36 3.02 -0.65
CA VAL A 128 3.88 4.01 0.31
C VAL A 128 2.36 4.05 0.31
N VAL A 129 1.77 3.79 1.48
CA VAL A 129 0.33 3.88 1.72
C VAL A 129 0.07 4.98 2.73
N ALA A 130 -0.90 5.83 2.45
CA ALA A 130 -1.29 6.91 3.34
C ALA A 130 -2.57 6.55 4.09
N HIS A 131 -2.64 6.86 5.38
CA HIS A 131 -3.92 6.87 6.11
C HIS A 131 -4.50 8.28 6.03
N MET A 132 -5.71 8.40 5.50
CA MET A 132 -6.43 9.67 5.34
C MET A 132 -7.72 9.64 6.15
N MET A 133 -8.05 10.76 6.78
CA MET A 133 -9.22 10.87 7.65
C MET A 133 -10.08 12.07 7.27
N PRO A 134 -11.24 11.87 6.63
CA PRO A 134 -12.23 12.93 6.46
C PRO A 134 -13.00 13.19 7.77
N ASP A 135 -13.75 14.30 7.83
CA ASP A 135 -14.58 14.70 8.99
C ASP A 135 -13.76 15.01 10.26
N LEU A 136 -12.55 15.54 10.09
CA LEU A 136 -11.71 16.01 11.20
C LEU A 136 -12.25 17.33 11.80
N PRO A 137 -11.89 17.69 13.04
CA PRO A 137 -12.24 18.99 13.62
C PRO A 137 -11.77 20.15 12.73
N ASN A 138 -12.60 21.19 12.63
CA ASN A 138 -12.35 22.38 11.81
C ASN A 138 -12.27 22.12 10.28
N MET A 139 -12.70 20.93 9.84
CA MET A 139 -12.84 20.58 8.42
C MET A 139 -14.31 20.62 8.01
N GLY A 140 -14.57 21.22 6.85
CA GLY A 140 -15.88 21.20 6.19
C GLY A 140 -15.83 20.36 4.93
N LEU A 141 -17.00 20.02 4.36
CA LEU A 141 -17.11 19.11 3.21
C LEU A 141 -16.30 19.58 2.00
N GLU A 142 -16.32 20.88 1.70
CA GLU A 142 -15.54 21.46 0.60
C GLU A 142 -14.04 21.32 0.84
N ARG A 143 -13.58 21.63 2.06
CA ARG A 143 -12.16 21.48 2.44
C ARG A 143 -11.70 20.02 2.41
N ASP A 144 -12.55 19.08 2.81
CA ASP A 144 -12.26 17.65 2.71
C ASP A 144 -12.08 17.25 1.24
N MET A 145 -12.96 17.70 0.33
CA MET A 145 -12.82 17.43 -1.09
C MET A 145 -11.54 18.04 -1.68
N ASP A 146 -11.26 19.31 -1.40
CA ASP A 146 -10.04 20.00 -1.83
C ASP A 146 -8.77 19.30 -1.34
N GLN A 147 -8.80 18.76 -0.11
CA GLN A 147 -7.71 17.95 0.42
C GLN A 147 -7.44 16.72 -0.45
N PHE A 148 -8.47 16.01 -0.92
CA PHE A 148 -8.27 14.83 -1.76
C PHE A 148 -7.86 15.19 -3.19
N TYR A 149 -8.32 16.32 -3.73
CA TYR A 149 -7.80 16.86 -4.99
C TYR A 149 -6.29 17.13 -4.87
N GLU A 150 -5.88 17.89 -3.86
CA GLU A 150 -4.47 18.18 -3.62
C GLU A 150 -3.67 16.89 -3.42
N PHE A 151 -4.18 15.95 -2.63
CA PHE A 151 -3.49 14.71 -2.31
C PHE A 151 -3.17 13.83 -3.53
N PHE A 152 -4.02 13.82 -4.55
CA PHE A 152 -3.78 13.06 -5.79
C PHE A 152 -3.07 13.89 -6.87
N GLU A 153 -3.34 15.19 -6.97
CA GLU A 153 -2.74 16.04 -8.00
C GLU A 153 -1.34 16.51 -7.65
N ASN A 154 -1.09 16.87 -6.39
CA ASN A 154 0.18 17.41 -5.92
C ASN A 154 1.27 16.31 -5.96
N PRO A 155 2.37 16.49 -6.71
CA PRO A 155 3.44 15.51 -6.80
C PRO A 155 4.13 15.22 -5.46
N ALA A 156 3.96 16.06 -4.44
CA ALA A 156 4.51 15.83 -3.11
C ALA A 156 3.88 14.63 -2.37
N PHE A 157 2.66 14.23 -2.73
CA PHE A 157 1.95 13.11 -2.09
C PHE A 157 1.88 11.87 -2.99
N ARG A 158 0.93 11.84 -3.93
CA ARG A 158 0.70 10.74 -4.92
C ARG A 158 1.09 9.35 -4.39
N PRO A 159 0.48 8.85 -3.30
CA PRO A 159 0.86 7.56 -2.73
C PRO A 159 0.42 6.40 -3.63
N ASP A 160 0.97 5.21 -3.41
CA ASP A 160 0.57 4.00 -4.14
C ASP A 160 -0.76 3.41 -3.65
N GLY A 161 -1.17 3.81 -2.45
CA GLY A 161 -2.43 3.39 -1.88
C GLY A 161 -2.89 4.27 -0.74
N MET A 162 -4.15 4.10 -0.38
CA MET A 162 -4.80 4.85 0.67
C MET A 162 -5.65 3.93 1.54
N LYS A 163 -5.68 4.23 2.84
CA LYS A 163 -6.68 3.75 3.79
C LYS A 163 -7.53 4.94 4.21
N LEU A 164 -8.82 4.87 3.93
CA LEU A 164 -9.77 5.95 4.20
C LEU A 164 -10.52 5.64 5.50
N TYR A 165 -10.32 6.48 6.51
CA TYR A 165 -10.91 6.31 7.84
C TYR A 165 -11.70 7.54 8.22
N PRO A 166 -13.02 7.59 7.96
CA PRO A 166 -13.87 8.62 8.52
C PRO A 166 -13.66 8.76 10.02
N THR A 167 -13.60 10.00 10.49
CA THR A 167 -13.32 10.30 11.89
C THR A 167 -14.41 9.74 12.80
N LEU A 168 -14.01 9.03 13.86
CA LEU A 168 -14.93 8.44 14.82
C LEU A 168 -14.69 9.04 16.20
N VAL A 169 -15.78 9.39 16.88
CA VAL A 169 -15.74 9.86 18.26
C VAL A 169 -15.68 8.67 19.20
N ILE A 170 -14.52 8.49 19.86
CA ILE A 170 -14.29 7.39 20.80
C ILE A 170 -14.13 7.96 22.21
N ARG A 171 -14.79 7.34 23.20
CA ARG A 171 -14.68 7.74 24.61
C ARG A 171 -13.21 7.73 25.08
N GLY A 172 -12.84 8.72 25.88
CA GLY A 172 -11.47 8.86 26.41
C GLY A 172 -10.48 9.49 25.44
N THR A 173 -10.94 9.98 24.27
CA THR A 173 -10.11 10.76 23.34
C THR A 173 -10.38 12.26 23.50
N GLY A 174 -9.41 13.10 23.13
CA GLY A 174 -9.62 14.56 23.12
C GLY A 174 -10.77 15.01 22.22
N LEU A 175 -11.03 14.25 21.15
CA LEU A 175 -12.18 14.49 20.25
C LEU A 175 -13.53 14.30 20.96
N TYR A 176 -13.62 13.36 21.90
CA TYR A 176 -14.84 13.13 22.68
C TYR A 176 -15.19 14.33 23.57
N GLU A 177 -14.20 15.03 24.13
CA GLU A 177 -14.44 16.24 24.91
C GLU A 177 -14.92 17.41 24.03
N LEU A 178 -14.40 17.54 22.82
CA LEU A 178 -14.89 18.51 21.83
C LEU A 178 -16.33 18.21 21.41
N TRP A 179 -16.66 16.93 21.22
CA TRP A 179 -18.03 16.51 20.91
C TRP A 179 -18.99 16.78 22.08
N LYS A 180 -18.58 16.44 23.32
CA LYS A 180 -19.38 16.64 24.53
C LYS A 180 -19.67 18.11 24.81
N THR A 181 -18.74 19.00 24.48
CA THR A 181 -18.91 20.45 24.61
C THR A 181 -19.66 21.09 23.43
N GLY A 182 -20.08 20.29 22.44
CA GLY A 182 -20.76 20.77 21.23
C GLY A 182 -19.86 21.50 20.24
N ARG A 183 -18.54 21.50 20.46
CA ARG A 183 -17.54 22.14 19.59
C ARG A 183 -17.16 21.30 18.38
N TYR A 184 -17.55 20.03 18.36
CA TYR A 184 -17.38 19.13 17.22
C TYR A 184 -18.67 18.37 16.96
N ARG A 185 -19.06 18.27 15.68
CA ARG A 185 -20.21 17.49 15.22
C ARG A 185 -19.80 16.72 13.98
N SER A 186 -19.89 15.40 14.04
CA SER A 186 -19.63 14.53 12.89
C SER A 186 -20.68 14.70 11.79
N TYR A 187 -20.30 14.35 10.56
CA TYR A 187 -21.21 14.36 9.43
C TYR A 187 -22.36 13.36 9.59
N PRO A 188 -23.55 13.67 9.05
CA PRO A 188 -24.60 12.69 8.88
C PRO A 188 -24.12 11.53 7.99
N PRO A 189 -24.58 10.29 8.23
CA PRO A 189 -24.14 9.13 7.44
C PRO A 189 -24.36 9.29 5.93
N SER A 190 -25.49 9.87 5.51
CA SER A 190 -25.78 10.11 4.09
C SER A 190 -24.76 11.02 3.41
N THR A 191 -24.36 12.09 4.09
CA THR A 191 -23.34 13.04 3.62
C THR A 191 -21.97 12.38 3.55
N LEU A 192 -21.62 11.55 4.54
CA LEU A 192 -20.35 10.83 4.54
C LEU A 192 -20.27 9.84 3.38
N VAL A 193 -21.36 9.16 3.04
CA VAL A 193 -21.43 8.25 1.89
C VAL A 193 -21.21 9.01 0.58
N ASP A 194 -21.87 10.15 0.38
CA ASP A 194 -21.66 10.99 -0.82
C ASP A 194 -20.20 11.47 -0.89
N LEU A 195 -19.64 11.94 0.23
CA LEU A 195 -18.24 12.37 0.30
C LEU A 195 -17.28 11.23 -0.12
N VAL A 196 -17.44 10.03 0.47
CA VAL A 196 -16.60 8.88 0.12
C VAL A 196 -16.78 8.48 -1.34
N ALA A 197 -18.01 8.48 -1.87
CA ALA A 197 -18.28 8.17 -3.28
C ALA A 197 -17.53 9.12 -4.22
N ARG A 198 -17.56 10.42 -3.94
CA ARG A 198 -16.83 11.44 -4.70
C ARG A 198 -15.32 11.26 -4.59
N ILE A 199 -14.79 10.97 -3.39
CA ILE A 199 -13.36 10.71 -3.19
C ILE A 199 -12.91 9.50 -4.01
N LEU A 200 -13.70 8.41 -4.02
CA LEU A 200 -13.38 7.20 -4.79
C LEU A 200 -13.37 7.46 -6.30
N ALA A 201 -14.23 8.34 -6.79
CA ALA A 201 -14.23 8.76 -8.20
C ALA A 201 -12.96 9.54 -8.62
N LEU A 202 -12.25 10.16 -7.67
CA LEU A 202 -10.99 10.87 -7.91
C LEU A 202 -9.76 9.97 -7.89
N VAL A 203 -9.88 8.73 -7.42
CA VAL A 203 -8.74 7.85 -7.23
C VAL A 203 -8.10 7.51 -8.58
N PRO A 204 -6.81 7.82 -8.79
CA PRO A 204 -6.15 7.51 -10.04
C PRO A 204 -5.89 6.00 -10.18
N PRO A 205 -5.75 5.49 -11.42
CA PRO A 205 -5.69 4.05 -11.70
C PRO A 205 -4.44 3.34 -11.16
N TRP A 206 -3.41 4.08 -10.75
CA TRP A 206 -2.22 3.53 -10.08
C TRP A 206 -2.36 3.46 -8.56
N THR A 207 -3.44 3.95 -7.96
CA THR A 207 -3.64 3.95 -6.50
C THR A 207 -4.57 2.82 -6.09
N ARG A 208 -4.20 2.10 -5.03
CA ARG A 208 -5.05 1.07 -4.41
C ARG A 208 -5.75 1.60 -3.16
N VAL A 209 -7.08 1.53 -3.12
CA VAL A 209 -7.83 1.74 -1.87
C VAL A 209 -7.89 0.41 -1.12
N TYR A 210 -7.29 0.36 0.07
CA TYR A 210 -7.23 -0.89 0.84
C TYR A 210 -8.50 -1.12 1.66
N ARG A 211 -8.89 -0.10 2.41
CA ARG A 211 -10.01 -0.13 3.33
C ARG A 211 -10.68 1.23 3.37
N VAL A 212 -12.01 1.19 3.41
CA VAL A 212 -12.88 2.28 3.82
C VAL A 212 -13.44 1.82 5.15
N GLN A 213 -13.05 2.47 6.26
CA GLN A 213 -13.38 2.15 7.67
C GLN A 213 -12.40 1.24 8.44
N SER A 214 -12.23 1.59 9.73
CA SER A 214 -11.36 0.91 10.70
C SER A 214 -12.09 -0.26 11.35
N GLU A 215 -11.46 -1.44 11.36
CA GLU A 215 -11.93 -2.64 12.09
C GLU A 215 -11.82 -2.51 13.61
N ARG A 216 -11.70 -1.30 14.18
CA ARG A 216 -11.96 -1.18 15.62
C ARG A 216 -13.39 -1.66 15.83
N PHE A 217 -13.49 -2.88 16.37
CA PHE A 217 -14.65 -3.42 17.06
C PHE A 217 -15.05 -2.37 18.09
N ILE A 218 -15.86 -1.40 17.67
CA ILE A 218 -16.64 -0.58 18.57
C ILE A 218 -17.91 -1.42 18.74
N PRO A 219 -18.10 -2.11 19.88
CA PRO A 219 -19.32 -2.86 20.10
C PRO A 219 -20.52 -1.93 19.89
N ALA A 220 -21.53 -2.43 19.16
CA ALA A 220 -22.72 -1.72 18.68
C ALA A 220 -23.57 -1.03 19.77
N ALA A 221 -23.15 -1.10 21.04
CA ALA A 221 -23.86 -0.66 22.23
C ALA A 221 -23.34 0.67 22.83
N LEU A 222 -22.78 1.58 22.03
CA LEU A 222 -22.45 2.93 22.49
C LEU A 222 -23.45 3.96 21.91
N PRO A 223 -24.32 4.57 22.73
CA PRO A 223 -25.51 5.33 22.30
C PRO A 223 -25.21 6.78 21.90
N TRP A 224 -24.07 7.05 21.23
CA TRP A 224 -23.58 8.41 21.07
C TRP A 224 -23.18 8.73 19.63
N GLY A 225 -24.15 9.18 18.85
CA GLY A 225 -23.93 9.98 17.64
C GLY A 225 -23.90 9.25 16.31
N LEU A 226 -23.91 7.91 16.30
CA LEU A 226 -24.31 7.12 15.15
C LEU A 226 -25.45 6.22 15.59
N ASP A 227 -26.59 6.27 14.89
CA ASP A 227 -27.49 5.12 14.84
C ASP A 227 -26.66 3.94 14.32
N SER A 228 -26.26 3.08 15.26
CA SER A 228 -25.26 2.02 15.14
C SER A 228 -25.74 0.83 14.30
N GLY A 229 -26.68 1.06 13.39
CA GLY A 229 -27.26 0.06 12.49
C GLY A 229 -26.94 0.24 10.99
N ILE A 230 -26.43 1.39 10.55
CA ILE A 230 -26.30 1.67 9.10
C ILE A 230 -24.83 1.66 8.61
N VAL A 231 -23.86 1.95 9.48
CA VAL A 231 -22.43 2.08 9.11
C VAL A 231 -21.66 0.76 9.30
N CYS A 232 -22.26 -0.24 9.95
CA CYS A 232 -21.62 -1.54 10.23
C CYS A 232 -21.61 -2.52 9.05
N THR A 233 -22.24 -2.15 7.93
CA THR A 233 -22.27 -2.91 6.68
C THR A 233 -22.10 -1.94 5.53
N PHE A 234 -20.88 -1.44 5.33
CA PHE A 234 -20.47 -1.05 3.99
C PHE A 234 -19.97 -2.31 3.29
N PRO A 235 -20.80 -3.00 2.49
CA PRO A 235 -20.22 -3.89 1.49
C PRO A 235 -19.28 -3.03 0.64
N CYS A 236 -18.05 -3.51 0.50
CA CYS A 236 -17.14 -3.06 -0.53
C CYS A 236 -17.91 -2.82 -1.83
N SER A 237 -17.74 -1.63 -2.38
CA SER A 237 -17.63 -1.39 -3.82
C SER A 237 -18.84 -1.75 -4.69
N ASP A 238 -19.04 -0.94 -5.73
CA ASP A 238 -20.01 -1.09 -6.81
C ASP A 238 -21.48 -0.82 -6.50
N HIS A 239 -22.12 -1.46 -5.50
CA HIS A 239 -23.58 -1.29 -5.31
C HIS A 239 -24.00 0.12 -4.83
N LEU A 240 -23.22 0.76 -3.94
CA LEU A 240 -23.50 2.13 -3.49
C LEU A 240 -23.20 3.18 -4.57
N LEU A 241 -22.19 2.97 -5.40
CA LEU A 241 -21.84 3.87 -6.49
C LEU A 241 -22.86 3.79 -7.64
N ALA A 242 -23.31 2.58 -7.98
CA ALA A 242 -24.26 2.35 -9.07
C ALA A 242 -25.71 2.75 -8.74
N PHE A 243 -26.15 2.62 -7.48
CA PHE A 243 -27.55 2.93 -7.10
C PHE A 243 -27.77 4.39 -6.70
N SER A 244 -26.78 5.06 -6.10
CA SER A 244 -26.98 6.40 -5.51
C SER A 244 -26.55 7.56 -6.41
N PHE A 245 -25.64 7.36 -7.37
CA PHE A 245 -25.12 8.45 -8.22
C PHE A 245 -24.81 8.00 -9.65
N PRO A 246 -25.83 7.86 -10.52
CA PRO A 246 -25.63 7.44 -11.92
C PRO A 246 -24.78 8.41 -12.76
N PHE A 247 -24.50 9.62 -12.25
CA PHE A 247 -23.73 10.66 -12.93
C PHE A 247 -22.26 10.72 -12.50
N LEU A 248 -21.84 9.99 -11.46
CA LEU A 248 -20.45 9.98 -11.03
C LEU A 248 -19.62 9.04 -11.91
N PRO A 249 -18.37 9.41 -12.26
CA PRO A 249 -17.47 8.49 -12.94
C PRO A 249 -17.23 7.25 -12.09
N GLN A 250 -17.13 6.09 -12.74
CA GLN A 250 -16.84 4.83 -12.05
C GLN A 250 -15.47 4.93 -11.35
N CYS A 251 -15.38 4.32 -10.16
CA CYS A 251 -14.13 4.21 -9.40
C CYS A 251 -13.15 3.36 -10.21
N ARG A 252 -12.00 3.93 -10.59
CA ARG A 252 -10.96 3.23 -11.38
C ARG A 252 -9.78 2.78 -10.54
N ASP A 253 -10.01 2.49 -9.26
CA ASP A 253 -8.93 2.09 -8.37
C ASP A 253 -8.41 0.68 -8.67
N VAL A 254 -7.18 0.39 -8.25
CA VAL A 254 -6.54 -0.92 -8.49
C VAL A 254 -7.35 -2.09 -7.88
N ARG A 255 -8.06 -1.87 -6.77
CA ARG A 255 -8.80 -2.93 -6.07
C ARG A 255 -10.08 -3.31 -6.83
N THR A 256 -10.90 -2.35 -7.26
CA THR A 256 -12.15 -2.67 -8.00
C THR A 256 -11.89 -3.32 -9.34
N ARG A 257 -10.78 -2.96 -10.00
CA ARG A 257 -10.41 -3.46 -11.32
C ARG A 257 -9.72 -4.83 -11.30
N GLU A 258 -9.29 -5.34 -10.14
CA GLU A 258 -8.54 -6.60 -10.10
C GLU A 258 -9.38 -7.79 -10.57
N VAL A 259 -8.80 -8.67 -11.43
CA VAL A 259 -9.51 -9.84 -12.01
C VAL A 259 -10.27 -10.65 -10.96
N GLY A 260 -9.68 -10.84 -9.77
CA GLY A 260 -10.32 -11.62 -8.71
C GLY A 260 -11.62 -11.02 -8.18
N ILE A 261 -11.71 -9.69 -8.05
CA ILE A 261 -12.95 -9.02 -7.62
C ILE A 261 -13.97 -9.04 -8.77
N GLN A 262 -13.53 -8.76 -9.99
CA GLN A 262 -14.40 -8.76 -11.17
C GLN A 262 -15.00 -10.14 -11.45
N GLU A 263 -14.23 -11.22 -11.26
CA GLU A 263 -14.72 -12.60 -11.39
C GLU A 263 -15.76 -12.94 -10.31
N ILE A 264 -15.57 -12.47 -9.07
CA ILE A 264 -16.50 -12.73 -7.95
C ILE A 264 -17.79 -11.93 -8.11
N HIS A 265 -17.69 -10.63 -8.43
CA HIS A 265 -18.84 -9.72 -8.44
C HIS A 265 -19.59 -9.72 -9.78
N HIS A 266 -18.86 -9.75 -10.89
CA HIS A 266 -19.41 -9.56 -12.24
C HIS A 266 -19.28 -10.80 -13.13
N LYS A 267 -18.52 -11.83 -12.70
CA LYS A 267 -18.26 -13.08 -13.44
C LYS A 267 -17.68 -12.86 -14.85
N VAL A 268 -16.89 -11.80 -15.00
CA VAL A 268 -16.26 -11.43 -16.27
C VAL A 268 -14.83 -11.96 -16.30
N SER A 269 -14.44 -12.57 -17.43
CA SER A 269 -13.07 -12.98 -17.70
C SER A 269 -12.46 -12.08 -18.78
N PRO A 270 -11.21 -11.62 -18.63
CA PRO A 270 -10.56 -10.77 -19.62
C PRO A 270 -10.44 -11.51 -20.95
N TYR A 271 -10.74 -10.82 -22.05
CA TYR A 271 -10.68 -11.38 -23.39
C TYR A 271 -9.43 -10.90 -24.14
N GLN A 272 -9.15 -9.59 -24.09
CA GLN A 272 -8.03 -8.96 -24.77
C GLN A 272 -7.19 -8.17 -23.78
N VAL A 273 -6.00 -8.69 -23.44
CA VAL A 273 -5.10 -8.09 -22.46
C VAL A 273 -4.02 -7.30 -23.19
N GLU A 274 -3.94 -6.00 -22.90
CA GLU A 274 -2.98 -5.06 -23.47
C GLU A 274 -2.02 -4.52 -22.41
N LEU A 275 -0.81 -4.18 -22.83
CA LEU A 275 0.16 -3.50 -21.97
C LEU A 275 -0.12 -2.00 -21.98
N ILE A 276 -0.51 -1.47 -20.84
CA ILE A 276 -0.77 -0.04 -20.65
C ILE A 276 0.30 0.55 -19.74
N ARG A 277 0.83 1.70 -20.16
CA ARG A 277 1.82 2.48 -19.43
C ARG A 277 1.25 3.82 -19.01
N ARG A 278 1.47 4.21 -17.75
CA ARG A 278 1.09 5.52 -17.21
C ARG A 278 2.27 6.11 -16.45
N ASP A 279 2.71 7.29 -16.86
CA ASP A 279 3.82 8.00 -16.24
C ASP A 279 3.32 9.17 -15.40
N TYR A 280 3.90 9.34 -14.22
CA TYR A 280 3.61 10.47 -13.35
C TYR A 280 4.83 10.88 -12.52
N VAL A 281 4.91 12.17 -12.22
CA VAL A 281 5.94 12.69 -11.31
C VAL A 281 5.45 12.52 -9.88
N ALA A 282 6.29 11.98 -9.01
CA ALA A 282 6.02 11.92 -7.57
C ALA A 282 7.31 12.11 -6.77
N ASN A 283 7.26 13.05 -5.82
CA ASN A 283 8.33 13.36 -4.88
C ASN A 283 9.68 13.52 -5.61
N GLY A 284 9.75 14.40 -6.61
CA GLY A 284 10.99 14.68 -7.37
C GLY A 284 11.50 13.55 -8.27
N GLY A 285 10.81 12.40 -8.34
CA GLY A 285 11.17 11.29 -9.21
C GLY A 285 10.10 10.98 -10.25
N TRP A 286 10.50 10.22 -11.26
CA TRP A 286 9.63 9.73 -12.32
C TRP A 286 9.15 8.32 -11.95
N GLU A 287 7.84 8.18 -11.76
CA GLU A 287 7.17 6.90 -11.59
C GLU A 287 6.52 6.47 -12.90
N THR A 288 6.73 5.21 -13.27
CA THR A 288 6.12 4.52 -14.39
C THR A 288 5.29 3.37 -13.84
N PHE A 289 3.98 3.43 -14.09
CA PHE A 289 3.04 2.36 -13.78
C PHE A 289 2.78 1.56 -15.04
N LEU A 290 3.29 0.33 -15.07
CA LEU A 290 3.04 -0.64 -16.12
C LEU A 290 1.95 -1.59 -15.64
N SER A 291 0.99 -1.87 -16.51
CA SER A 291 -0.11 -2.75 -16.18
C SER A 291 -0.57 -3.54 -17.39
N TYR A 292 -0.87 -4.81 -17.19
CA TYR A 292 -1.64 -5.59 -18.15
C TYR A 292 -3.12 -5.46 -17.79
N GLU A 293 -3.88 -4.83 -18.70
CA GLU A 293 -5.28 -4.48 -18.51
C GLU A 293 -6.10 -4.89 -19.74
N ASP A 294 -7.38 -5.21 -19.54
CA ASP A 294 -8.38 -5.28 -20.61
C ASP A 294 -9.04 -3.90 -20.72
N PRO A 295 -8.74 -3.11 -21.77
CA PRO A 295 -9.23 -1.73 -21.87
C PRO A 295 -10.74 -1.63 -22.14
N GLU A 296 -11.37 -2.68 -22.70
CA GLU A 296 -12.80 -2.68 -22.97
C GLU A 296 -13.60 -2.95 -21.68
N GLN A 297 -13.11 -3.87 -20.85
CA GLN A 297 -13.78 -4.30 -19.63
C GLN A 297 -13.23 -3.61 -18.36
N ASP A 298 -12.19 -2.78 -18.50
CA ASP A 298 -11.46 -2.08 -17.45
C ASP A 298 -10.89 -3.02 -16.36
N ILE A 299 -10.49 -4.24 -16.73
CA ILE A 299 -9.99 -5.28 -15.82
C ILE A 299 -8.46 -5.27 -15.75
N LEU A 300 -7.89 -5.37 -14.56
CA LEU A 300 -6.46 -5.37 -14.28
C LEU A 300 -5.95 -6.77 -13.91
N VAL A 301 -5.03 -7.29 -14.72
CA VAL A 301 -4.42 -8.63 -14.56
C VAL A 301 -3.12 -8.57 -13.77
N GLY A 302 -2.27 -7.58 -14.03
CA GLY A 302 -1.00 -7.43 -13.34
C GLY A 302 -0.47 -6.02 -13.42
N LEU A 303 0.34 -5.64 -12.43
CA LEU A 303 0.95 -4.32 -12.34
C LEU A 303 2.43 -4.40 -11.95
N LEU A 304 3.18 -3.40 -12.38
CA LEU A 304 4.55 -3.14 -11.98
C LEU A 304 4.74 -1.64 -11.76
N ARG A 305 5.39 -1.28 -10.64
CA ARG A 305 5.78 0.10 -10.32
C ARG A 305 7.28 0.27 -10.51
N LEU A 306 7.67 1.03 -11.51
CA LEU A 306 9.06 1.36 -11.80
C LEU A 306 9.31 2.83 -11.45
N ARG A 307 10.42 3.12 -10.78
CA ARG A 307 10.83 4.47 -10.41
C ARG A 307 12.25 4.75 -10.88
N LYS A 308 12.46 5.89 -11.53
CA LYS A 308 13.80 6.46 -11.72
C LYS A 308 14.26 7.09 -10.41
N THR A 309 15.37 6.61 -9.84
CA THR A 309 15.90 7.18 -8.59
C THR A 309 16.29 8.64 -8.76
N SER A 310 15.94 9.44 -7.76
CA SER A 310 16.46 10.80 -7.67
C SER A 310 17.94 10.77 -7.24
N PRO A 311 18.72 11.82 -7.53
CA PRO A 311 20.10 11.94 -7.05
C PRO A 311 20.21 12.04 -5.51
N GLU A 312 19.09 12.27 -4.81
CA GLU A 312 19.02 12.39 -3.36
C GLU A 312 18.91 11.03 -2.63
N SER A 313 18.89 9.92 -3.38
CA SER A 313 18.86 8.58 -2.78
C SER A 313 20.05 8.36 -1.84
N PHE A 314 19.74 8.04 -0.58
CA PHE A 314 20.75 7.92 0.47
C PHE A 314 21.44 6.54 0.50
N ARG A 315 20.88 5.53 -0.18
CA ARG A 315 21.40 4.16 -0.16
C ARG A 315 22.59 4.00 -1.10
N PRO A 316 23.71 3.40 -0.66
CA PRO A 316 24.87 3.22 -1.52
C PRO A 316 24.58 2.32 -2.74
N GLU A 317 23.70 1.33 -2.58
CA GLU A 317 23.35 0.38 -3.65
C GLU A 317 22.57 1.04 -4.80
N LEU A 318 21.94 2.18 -4.53
CA LEU A 318 21.06 2.91 -5.46
C LEU A 318 21.73 4.15 -6.08
N LYS A 319 23.03 4.35 -5.83
CA LYS A 319 23.81 5.43 -6.45
C LYS A 319 24.27 5.04 -7.86
N GLY A 320 24.37 6.04 -8.73
CA GLY A 320 24.97 5.88 -10.06
C GLY A 320 23.99 5.54 -11.19
N GLY A 321 22.78 6.11 -11.17
CA GLY A 321 21.81 5.94 -12.26
C GLY A 321 21.15 4.56 -12.23
N VAL A 322 20.38 4.30 -11.16
CA VAL A 322 19.69 3.03 -10.93
C VAL A 322 18.18 3.22 -11.09
N SER A 323 17.49 2.28 -11.71
CA SER A 323 16.02 2.23 -11.69
C SER A 323 15.54 1.23 -10.64
N ILE A 324 14.45 1.53 -9.94
CA ILE A 324 13.91 0.67 -8.88
C ILE A 324 12.53 0.15 -9.26
N VAL A 325 12.37 -1.17 -9.23
CA VAL A 325 11.06 -1.82 -9.22
C VAL A 325 10.58 -1.88 -7.77
N ARG A 326 9.53 -1.11 -7.48
CA ARG A 326 8.94 -0.92 -6.14
C ARG A 326 7.87 -1.97 -5.82
N GLU A 327 7.20 -2.47 -6.85
CA GLU A 327 6.19 -3.50 -6.73
C GLU A 327 6.08 -4.26 -8.05
N LEU A 328 5.96 -5.58 -7.97
CA LEU A 328 5.46 -6.45 -9.02
C LEU A 328 4.33 -7.27 -8.42
N HIS A 329 3.13 -7.14 -8.98
CA HIS A 329 1.96 -7.88 -8.52
C HIS A 329 1.19 -8.44 -9.71
N VAL A 330 1.06 -9.76 -9.77
CA VAL A 330 0.24 -10.44 -10.78
C VAL A 330 -0.95 -11.06 -10.06
N TYR A 331 -2.13 -10.57 -10.40
CA TYR A 331 -3.37 -11.12 -9.90
C TYR A 331 -3.61 -12.47 -10.57
N GLY A 332 -3.92 -13.46 -9.75
CA GLY A 332 -4.37 -14.76 -10.21
C GLY A 332 -5.27 -15.35 -9.15
N SER A 333 -6.07 -16.34 -9.52
CA SER A 333 -6.66 -17.24 -8.53
C SER A 333 -5.53 -17.76 -7.63
N VAL A 334 -5.73 -17.74 -6.31
CA VAL A 334 -4.70 -18.18 -5.34
C VAL A 334 -4.50 -19.68 -5.52
N VAL A 335 -3.62 -20.05 -6.46
CA VAL A 335 -3.31 -21.44 -6.73
C VAL A 335 -2.19 -21.85 -5.77
N PRO A 336 -2.40 -22.90 -4.94
CA PRO A 336 -1.33 -23.46 -4.12
C PRO A 336 -0.14 -23.84 -5.00
N VAL A 337 1.08 -23.69 -4.47
CA VAL A 337 2.34 -23.91 -5.21
C VAL A 337 2.41 -25.33 -5.83
N SER A 338 1.60 -26.26 -5.34
CA SER A 338 1.51 -27.67 -5.75
C SER A 338 0.53 -27.98 -6.88
N SER A 339 -0.44 -27.12 -7.22
CA SER A 339 -1.43 -27.42 -8.26
C SER A 339 -1.11 -26.68 -9.55
N ARG A 340 -0.51 -27.40 -10.52
CA ARG A 340 -0.33 -26.92 -11.89
C ARG A 340 -1.64 -27.06 -12.66
N ASP A 341 -2.62 -26.20 -12.39
CA ASP A 341 -3.82 -26.09 -13.24
C ASP A 341 -3.47 -25.18 -14.44
N PRO A 342 -3.48 -25.70 -15.69
CA PRO A 342 -3.13 -24.92 -16.89
C PRO A 342 -4.17 -23.85 -17.25
N SER A 343 -5.38 -23.93 -16.70
CA SER A 343 -6.50 -23.02 -16.97
C SER A 343 -6.52 -21.77 -16.10
N LYS A 344 -5.68 -21.69 -15.06
CA LYS A 344 -5.67 -20.58 -14.11
C LYS A 344 -4.57 -19.58 -14.48
N PHE A 345 -4.98 -18.33 -14.74
CA PHE A 345 -4.22 -17.20 -15.32
C PHE A 345 -2.83 -16.89 -14.73
N GLN A 346 -2.43 -17.50 -13.59
CA GLN A 346 -1.16 -17.20 -12.92
C GLN A 346 0.09 -17.80 -13.62
N HIS A 347 -0.07 -18.57 -14.70
CA HIS A 347 1.04 -19.18 -15.45
C HIS A 347 1.32 -18.59 -16.84
N GLN A 348 0.66 -17.49 -17.23
CA GLN A 348 0.85 -16.87 -18.56
C GLN A 348 2.09 -15.95 -18.68
N GLY A 349 3.01 -15.96 -17.71
CA GLY A 349 4.27 -15.23 -17.85
C GLY A 349 4.17 -13.70 -17.76
N PHE A 350 3.00 -13.12 -17.47
CA PHE A 350 2.82 -11.66 -17.33
C PHE A 350 3.82 -11.00 -16.39
N GLY A 351 4.21 -11.68 -15.30
CA GLY A 351 5.24 -11.16 -14.40
C GLY A 351 6.61 -11.04 -15.05
N MET A 352 6.99 -11.98 -15.93
CA MET A 352 8.25 -11.89 -16.68
C MET A 352 8.17 -10.82 -17.77
N LEU A 353 7.03 -10.73 -18.48
CA LEU A 353 6.81 -9.72 -19.51
C LEU A 353 6.86 -8.29 -18.94
N LEU A 354 6.24 -8.07 -17.78
CA LEU A 354 6.32 -6.78 -17.08
C LEU A 354 7.76 -6.44 -16.68
N MET A 355 8.52 -7.42 -16.19
CA MET A 355 9.92 -7.22 -15.81
C MET A 355 10.80 -6.94 -17.03
N GLU A 356 10.59 -7.62 -18.16
CA GLU A 356 11.31 -7.38 -19.41
C GLU A 356 11.06 -5.96 -19.93
N GLU A 357 9.80 -5.51 -19.92
CA GLU A 357 9.47 -4.15 -20.30
C GLU A 357 10.06 -3.11 -19.33
N ALA A 358 10.06 -3.39 -18.03
CA ALA A 358 10.68 -2.52 -17.03
C ALA A 358 12.20 -2.43 -17.22
N GLU A 359 12.87 -3.53 -17.60
CA GLU A 359 14.30 -3.55 -17.94
C GLU A 359 14.58 -2.73 -19.21
N ARG A 360 13.73 -2.85 -20.23
CA ARG A 360 13.82 -2.05 -21.47
C ARG A 360 13.71 -0.55 -21.18
N ILE A 361 12.67 -0.12 -20.45
CA ILE A 361 12.46 1.30 -20.08
C ILE A 361 13.61 1.82 -19.22
N ALA A 362 14.07 1.03 -18.25
CA ALA A 362 15.20 1.40 -17.40
C ALA A 362 16.48 1.63 -18.22
N LYS A 363 16.74 0.81 -19.25
CA LYS A 363 17.92 0.94 -20.11
C LYS A 363 17.78 2.11 -21.09
N GLU A 364 16.70 2.13 -21.87
CA GLU A 364 16.55 3.03 -23.02
C GLU A 364 16.16 4.45 -22.62
N GLU A 365 15.25 4.59 -21.65
CA GLU A 365 14.67 5.90 -21.32
C GLU A 365 15.27 6.49 -20.05
N HIS A 366 15.47 5.68 -19.01
CA HIS A 366 16.10 6.17 -17.79
C HIS A 366 17.62 6.34 -17.96
N GLY A 367 18.24 5.62 -18.90
CA GLY A 367 19.69 5.55 -19.06
C GLY A 367 20.36 4.85 -17.87
N ALA A 368 19.65 3.95 -17.19
CA ALA A 368 20.15 3.26 -16.02
C ALA A 368 21.04 2.09 -16.41
N GLN A 369 22.16 1.94 -15.72
CA GLN A 369 23.06 0.78 -15.89
C GLN A 369 22.63 -0.43 -15.07
N LYS A 370 21.74 -0.20 -14.10
CA LYS A 370 21.38 -1.15 -13.06
C LYS A 370 19.91 -1.00 -12.71
N ILE A 371 19.25 -2.14 -12.52
CA ILE A 371 17.88 -2.22 -12.01
C ILE A 371 17.88 -2.95 -10.66
N ALA A 372 17.20 -2.37 -9.69
CA ALA A 372 17.06 -2.91 -8.34
C ALA A 372 15.59 -3.20 -8.04
N VAL A 373 15.31 -4.27 -7.31
CA VAL A 373 13.97 -4.69 -6.92
C VAL A 373 13.90 -4.78 -5.41
N ILE A 374 12.91 -4.12 -4.82
CA ILE A 374 12.53 -4.36 -3.42
C ILE A 374 11.71 -5.66 -3.36
N SER A 375 12.32 -6.73 -2.87
CA SER A 375 11.70 -8.05 -2.87
C SER A 375 11.48 -8.51 -1.43
N GLY A 376 10.25 -8.95 -1.14
CA GLY A 376 9.96 -9.65 0.10
C GLY A 376 10.81 -10.92 0.21
N VAL A 377 11.25 -11.26 1.42
CA VAL A 377 12.24 -12.31 1.68
C VAL A 377 11.90 -13.64 1.01
N GLY A 378 10.63 -14.04 1.03
CA GLY A 378 10.15 -15.28 0.43
C GLY A 378 10.06 -15.28 -1.10
N THR A 379 10.14 -14.09 -1.75
CA THR A 379 10.03 -13.92 -3.21
C THR A 379 11.37 -13.78 -3.92
N ARG A 380 12.48 -13.64 -3.18
CA ARG A 380 13.84 -13.46 -3.76
C ARG A 380 14.25 -14.58 -4.74
N ASN A 381 13.84 -15.82 -4.47
CA ASN A 381 14.10 -16.96 -5.37
C ASN A 381 13.42 -16.82 -6.74
N TYR A 382 12.30 -16.10 -6.84
CA TYR A 382 11.67 -15.81 -8.12
C TYR A 382 12.59 -14.94 -8.98
N TYR A 383 13.10 -13.84 -8.43
CA TYR A 383 14.01 -12.93 -9.12
C TYR A 383 15.36 -13.59 -9.46
N ARG A 384 15.87 -14.50 -8.62
CA ARG A 384 17.08 -15.28 -8.94
C ARG A 384 16.94 -16.11 -10.21
N LYS A 385 15.75 -16.65 -10.50
CA LYS A 385 15.49 -17.41 -11.73
C LYS A 385 15.57 -16.53 -12.99
N ILE A 386 15.33 -15.22 -12.84
CA ILE A 386 15.36 -14.22 -13.92
C ILE A 386 16.74 -13.53 -13.98
N GLY A 387 17.73 -14.02 -13.23
CA GLY A 387 19.12 -13.54 -13.28
C GLY A 387 19.48 -12.44 -12.28
N TYR A 388 18.59 -12.09 -11.35
CA TYR A 388 18.90 -11.11 -10.31
C TYR A 388 19.75 -11.71 -9.19
N LYS A 389 20.64 -10.90 -8.61
CA LYS A 389 21.50 -11.25 -7.47
C LYS A 389 21.18 -10.38 -6.26
N LEU A 390 21.42 -10.88 -5.05
CA LEU A 390 21.15 -10.12 -3.84
C LEU A 390 22.33 -9.14 -3.59
N GLU A 391 22.04 -7.84 -3.51
CA GLU A 391 22.98 -6.78 -3.15
C GLU A 391 22.36 -5.94 -2.02
N GLY A 392 22.87 -6.10 -0.80
CA GLY A 392 22.25 -5.50 0.39
C GLY A 392 20.81 -6.02 0.60
N PRO A 393 19.81 -5.14 0.77
CA PRO A 393 18.41 -5.54 0.92
C PRO A 393 17.69 -5.79 -0.43
N TYR A 394 18.30 -5.42 -1.57
CA TYR A 394 17.66 -5.44 -2.89
C TYR A 394 18.09 -6.63 -3.75
N MET A 395 17.23 -7.02 -4.68
CA MET A 395 17.59 -7.92 -5.78
C MET A 395 17.99 -7.07 -6.98
N VAL A 396 19.21 -7.21 -7.47
CA VAL A 396 19.80 -6.33 -8.48
C VAL A 396 20.22 -7.11 -9.72
N LYS A 397 20.07 -6.47 -10.89
CA LYS A 397 20.55 -6.96 -12.19
C LYS A 397 21.23 -5.80 -12.93
N MET A 398 22.37 -6.10 -13.56
CA MET A 398 23.03 -5.15 -14.45
C MET A 398 22.36 -5.19 -15.81
N LEU A 399 22.11 -4.01 -16.39
CA LEU A 399 21.53 -3.87 -17.72
C LEU A 399 22.71 -3.76 -18.70
N GLU A 400 23.05 -4.87 -19.36
CA GLU A 400 24.01 -4.92 -20.48
C GLU A 400 23.36 -4.40 -21.76
#